data_AF-A0ABD4Z611-F1
#
_entry.id   AF-A0ABD4Z611-F1
#
_cell.length_a   1.000
_cell.length_b   1.000
_cell.length_c   1.000
_cell.angle_alpha   90.00
_cell.angle_beta   90.00
_cell.angle_gamma   90.00
#
_symmetry.space_group_name_H-M   'P 1'
#
loop_
_entity.id
_entity.type
_entity.pdbx_description
1 polymer ?
#
loop_
_entity_poly.entity_id
_entity_poly.type
_entity_poly.pdbx_seq_one_letter_code
_entity_poly.pdbx_strand_id
1 'polypeptide(L)'
;MDRALLLTAISILAAAFIAASVFAYYPLKLVVQPVTPPITFVPGTNANKSDLGSTDLGSSNTITVSLGKNSTSAEITIHPTYHTTYYKNVMMIVNNDTKAYNVSLVVDTVSNNLPPGSKVYMIVFSSGASRSLSASYPEPGLPSSYVRVINLTNIRTRTSKWIQWLDANSIWEIDFMVYIPEGASLTDASATFGMHLVYSPSEETPP
;
A
#
# COMPACT_ATOMS: atom_id res chain seq x y z
N MET A 1 -26.91 2.36 -74.17
CA MET A 1 -26.92 2.20 -72.69
C MET A 1 -26.27 3.45 -72.12
N ASP A 2 -27.08 4.48 -71.92
CA ASP A 2 -26.63 5.83 -71.58
C ASP A 2 -26.32 5.96 -70.09
N ARG A 3 -25.26 6.72 -69.82
CA ARG A 3 -24.67 7.05 -68.50
C ARG A 3 -25.65 7.62 -67.46
N ALA A 4 -26.90 7.90 -67.84
CA ALA A 4 -27.95 8.42 -66.98
C ALA A 4 -28.51 7.41 -65.96
N LEU A 5 -28.44 6.10 -66.24
CA LEU A 5 -28.95 5.06 -65.33
C LEU A 5 -27.96 4.70 -64.20
N LEU A 6 -26.66 4.96 -64.40
CA LEU A 6 -25.62 4.68 -63.40
C LEU A 6 -25.54 5.77 -62.32
N LEU A 7 -25.93 7.02 -62.64
CA LEU A 7 -25.96 8.11 -61.66
C LEU A 7 -27.18 8.06 -60.72
N THR A 8 -28.29 7.44 -61.15
CA THR A 8 -29.49 7.26 -60.31
C THR A 8 -29.32 6.14 -59.28
N ALA A 9 -28.42 5.17 -59.53
CA ALA A 9 -28.11 4.10 -58.59
C ALA A 9 -27.11 4.52 -57.50
N ILE A 10 -26.24 5.51 -57.77
CA ILE A 10 -25.25 6.01 -56.80
C ILE A 10 -25.86 7.05 -55.85
N SER A 11 -26.94 7.74 -56.25
CA SER A 11 -27.60 8.74 -55.41
C SER A 11 -28.46 8.15 -54.28
N ILE A 12 -28.83 6.87 -54.36
CA ILE A 12 -29.62 6.19 -53.31
C ILE A 12 -28.71 5.54 -52.24
N LEU A 13 -27.42 5.34 -52.53
CA LEU A 13 -26.43 4.82 -51.57
C LEU A 13 -25.69 5.91 -50.77
N ALA A 14 -26.12 7.16 -50.88
CA ALA A 14 -25.70 8.25 -50.01
C ALA A 14 -26.81 8.64 -49.02
N ALA A 15 -27.66 7.69 -48.63
CA ALA A 15 -28.35 7.76 -47.35
C ALA A 15 -27.29 7.63 -46.26
N ALA A 16 -26.53 8.71 -46.09
CA ALA A 16 -25.71 8.95 -44.93
C ALA A 16 -26.64 8.76 -43.74
N PHE A 17 -26.50 7.62 -43.06
CA PHE A 17 -26.95 7.49 -41.68
C PHE A 17 -26.08 8.45 -40.88
N ILE A 18 -26.43 9.73 -40.93
CA ILE A 18 -26.10 10.66 -39.89
C ILE A 18 -26.98 10.19 -38.73
N ALA A 19 -26.49 9.21 -37.96
CA ALA A 19 -27.02 8.98 -36.64
C ALA A 19 -26.88 10.33 -35.94
N ALA A 20 -27.98 11.07 -35.83
CA ALA A 20 -28.01 12.28 -35.03
C ALA A 20 -27.72 11.80 -33.61
N SER A 21 -26.49 11.99 -33.15
CA SER A 21 -26.15 11.78 -31.76
C SER A 21 -26.85 12.88 -30.96
N VAL A 22 -28.12 12.63 -30.62
CA VAL A 22 -28.93 13.53 -29.82
C VAL A 22 -28.53 13.32 -28.38
N PHE A 23 -27.88 14.32 -27.79
CA PHE A 23 -27.52 14.33 -26.38
C PHE A 23 -28.42 15.32 -25.65
N ALA A 24 -29.11 14.85 -24.62
CA ALA A 24 -29.84 15.69 -23.69
C ALA A 24 -28.98 15.96 -22.45
N TYR A 25 -28.85 17.22 -22.07
CA TYR A 25 -28.11 17.65 -20.90
C TYR A 25 -29.09 18.17 -19.86
N TYR A 26 -29.19 17.46 -18.74
CA TYR A 26 -29.94 17.91 -17.58
C TYR A 26 -28.98 18.56 -16.58
N PRO A 27 -29.33 19.69 -15.97
CA PRO A 27 -28.48 20.32 -14.97
C PRO A 27 -28.41 19.45 -13.70
N LEU A 28 -27.19 19.18 -13.24
CA LEU A 28 -26.90 18.53 -11.97
C LEU A 28 -25.98 19.44 -11.15
N LYS A 29 -26.22 19.52 -9.84
CA LYS A 29 -25.36 20.24 -8.89
C LYS A 29 -24.77 19.24 -7.90
N LEU A 30 -23.44 19.15 -7.88
CA LEU A 30 -22.68 18.45 -6.85
C LEU A 30 -22.10 19.48 -5.87
N VAL A 31 -22.22 19.22 -4.57
CA VAL A 31 -21.55 19.99 -3.52
C VAL A 31 -20.57 19.06 -2.83
N VAL A 32 -19.29 19.42 -2.80
CA VAL A 32 -18.24 18.64 -2.13
C VAL A 32 -17.76 19.42 -0.92
N GLN A 33 -17.81 18.78 0.26
CA GLN A 33 -17.38 19.35 1.53
C GLN A 33 -16.38 18.40 2.20
N PRO A 34 -15.08 18.66 2.07
CA PRO A 34 -14.05 17.84 2.71
C PRO A 34 -14.14 17.91 4.24
N VAL A 35 -13.71 16.83 4.90
CA VAL A 35 -13.60 16.73 6.36
C VAL A 35 -12.19 16.32 6.76
N THR A 36 -11.82 16.56 8.02
CA THR A 36 -10.56 16.07 8.58
C THR A 36 -10.52 14.54 8.53
N PRO A 37 -9.41 13.92 8.08
CA PRO A 37 -9.30 12.46 8.02
C PRO A 37 -9.35 11.84 9.42
N PRO A 38 -10.25 10.87 9.68
CA PRO A 38 -10.34 10.22 10.99
C PRO A 38 -9.18 9.24 11.22
N ILE A 39 -8.73 8.56 10.16
CA ILE A 39 -7.60 7.63 10.19
C ILE A 39 -6.34 8.35 9.70
N THR A 40 -5.29 8.34 10.51
CA THR A 40 -4.01 8.98 10.19
C THR A 40 -2.82 8.07 10.49
N PHE A 41 -1.68 8.38 9.87
CA PHE A 41 -0.39 7.80 10.22
C PHE A 41 0.27 8.59 11.35
N VAL A 42 0.99 7.89 12.23
CA VAL A 42 1.81 8.48 13.29
C VAL A 42 3.16 7.77 13.32
N PRO A 43 4.29 8.44 13.61
CA PRO A 43 5.57 7.76 13.72
C PRO A 43 5.55 6.78 14.90
N GLY A 44 6.07 5.57 14.72
CA GLY A 44 6.24 4.61 15.81
C GLY A 44 7.40 4.98 16.73
N THR A 45 7.59 4.26 17.82
CA THR A 45 8.64 4.58 18.81
C THR A 45 10.06 4.47 18.27
N ASN A 46 10.26 3.66 17.21
CA ASN A 46 11.57 3.52 16.54
C ASN A 46 11.68 4.33 15.24
N ALA A 47 10.68 5.15 14.92
CA ALA A 47 10.78 6.10 13.83
C ALA A 47 11.92 7.10 14.07
N ASN A 48 12.69 7.37 13.02
CA ASN A 48 13.79 8.32 12.99
C ASN A 48 14.86 8.05 14.07
N LYS A 49 15.05 6.77 14.41
CA LYS A 49 16.12 6.26 15.27
C LYS A 49 17.22 5.59 14.44
N SER A 50 18.37 5.36 15.05
CA SER A 50 19.48 4.64 14.42
C SER A 50 19.03 3.32 13.80
N ASP A 51 19.55 3.04 12.60
CA ASP A 51 19.39 1.79 11.86
C ASP A 51 20.73 1.05 11.78
N LEU A 52 20.71 -0.15 11.21
CA LEU A 52 21.89 -0.93 10.90
C LEU A 52 22.72 -0.30 9.77
N GLY A 53 24.03 -0.42 9.91
CA GLY A 53 25.00 0.03 8.92
C GLY A 53 25.41 1.50 9.07
N SER A 54 26.52 1.82 8.42
CA SER A 54 27.06 3.16 8.28
C SER A 54 27.36 3.36 6.80
N THR A 55 27.21 4.59 6.31
CA THR A 55 27.82 4.93 5.03
C THR A 55 29.34 4.88 5.18
N ASP A 56 30.05 4.67 4.07
CA ASP A 56 31.53 4.71 4.02
C ASP A 56 32.11 6.09 4.44
N LEU A 57 31.24 7.07 4.67
CA LEU A 57 31.55 8.43 5.12
C LEU A 57 31.26 8.64 6.63
N GLY A 58 30.97 7.57 7.37
CA GLY A 58 30.84 7.59 8.83
C GLY A 58 29.49 8.08 9.36
N SER A 59 28.48 8.26 8.50
CA SER A 59 27.11 8.54 8.96
C SER A 59 26.32 7.24 9.18
N SER A 60 25.77 7.07 10.37
CA SER A 60 24.85 5.97 10.71
C SER A 60 23.59 6.06 9.85
N ASN A 61 23.11 4.91 9.37
CA ASN A 61 21.78 4.82 8.81
C ASN A 61 20.71 5.13 9.87
N THR A 62 19.52 5.52 9.42
CA THR A 62 18.37 5.87 10.26
C THR A 62 17.12 5.20 9.69
N ILE A 63 16.24 4.69 10.56
CA ILE A 63 14.91 4.22 10.18
C ILE A 63 14.10 5.47 9.87
N THR A 64 14.03 5.87 8.61
CA THR A 64 13.34 7.11 8.24
C THR A 64 11.85 6.86 8.17
N VAL A 65 11.07 7.70 8.85
CA VAL A 65 9.62 7.79 8.68
C VAL A 65 9.26 9.24 8.46
N SER A 66 8.82 9.54 7.24
CA SER A 66 8.36 10.86 6.83
C SER A 66 6.86 10.82 6.60
N LEU A 67 6.12 11.75 7.20
CA LEU A 67 4.67 11.86 7.04
C LEU A 67 4.32 13.10 6.24
N GLY A 68 3.30 13.00 5.40
CA GLY A 68 2.70 14.16 4.77
C GLY A 68 2.14 15.14 5.81
N LYS A 69 1.98 16.42 5.42
CA LYS A 69 1.56 17.50 6.33
C LYS A 69 0.27 17.20 7.12
N ASN A 70 -0.64 16.42 6.54
CA ASN A 70 -1.92 16.05 7.14
C ASN A 70 -1.94 14.59 7.65
N SER A 71 -0.78 13.93 7.72
CA SER A 71 -0.63 12.54 8.17
C SER A 71 -1.46 11.50 7.40
N THR A 72 -1.81 11.79 6.13
CA THR A 72 -2.54 10.87 5.22
C THR A 72 -1.63 10.19 4.19
N SER A 73 -0.33 10.41 4.29
CA SER A 73 0.70 9.73 3.50
C SER A 73 1.92 9.50 4.39
N ALA A 74 2.63 8.42 4.12
CA ALA A 74 3.84 8.04 4.84
C ALA A 74 4.86 7.46 3.86
N GLU A 75 6.13 7.77 4.09
CA GLU A 75 7.28 7.19 3.43
C GLU A 75 8.20 6.60 4.50
N ILE A 76 8.65 5.36 4.27
CA ILE A 76 9.46 4.60 5.22
C ILE A 76 10.69 4.07 4.51
N THR A 77 11.86 4.28 5.11
CA THR A 77 13.13 3.72 4.65
C THR A 77 13.79 2.94 5.78
N ILE A 78 14.19 1.70 5.47
CA ILE A 78 14.88 0.77 6.39
C ILE A 78 16.05 0.11 5.65
N HIS A 79 17.10 -0.26 6.38
CA HIS A 79 18.36 -0.77 5.81
C HIS A 79 18.69 -2.18 6.33
N PRO A 80 17.95 -3.21 5.89
CA PRO A 80 18.15 -4.57 6.37
C PRO A 80 19.50 -5.14 5.94
N THR A 81 20.00 -6.11 6.71
CA THR A 81 21.21 -6.89 6.37
C THR A 81 20.84 -8.34 6.04
N TYR A 82 21.85 -9.20 5.86
CA TYR A 82 21.67 -10.63 5.68
C TYR A 82 20.89 -11.28 6.83
N HIS A 83 20.31 -12.43 6.53
CA HIS A 83 19.37 -13.13 7.39
C HIS A 83 18.20 -12.23 7.79
N THR A 84 17.66 -12.42 8.98
CA THR A 84 16.45 -11.71 9.42
C THR A 84 16.80 -10.43 10.15
N THR A 85 16.30 -9.30 9.66
CA THR A 85 16.27 -8.02 10.37
C THR A 85 14.83 -7.68 10.77
N TYR A 86 14.61 -7.38 12.04
CA TYR A 86 13.28 -7.07 12.58
C TYR A 86 13.20 -5.61 13.06
N TYR A 87 12.32 -4.85 12.43
CA TYR A 87 12.04 -3.44 12.71
C TYR A 87 10.74 -3.29 13.49
N LYS A 88 10.86 -3.10 14.80
CA LYS A 88 9.71 -3.00 15.70
C LYS A 88 9.14 -1.57 15.73
N ASN A 89 7.81 -1.42 15.71
CA ASN A 89 7.08 -0.17 15.92
C ASN A 89 7.67 1.01 15.13
N VAL A 90 7.69 0.87 13.80
CA VAL A 90 8.24 1.86 12.86
C VAL A 90 7.22 2.94 12.58
N MET A 91 5.97 2.55 12.33
CA MET A 91 4.85 3.46 12.06
C MET A 91 3.62 2.96 12.82
N MET A 92 2.66 3.85 13.04
CA MET A 92 1.35 3.51 13.58
C MET A 92 0.24 4.02 12.67
N ILE A 93 -0.90 3.35 12.70
CA ILE A 93 -2.17 3.78 12.12
C ILE A 93 -3.11 4.06 13.29
N VAL A 94 -3.66 5.28 13.36
CA VAL A 94 -4.48 5.74 14.47
C VAL A 94 -5.86 6.12 13.98
N ASN A 95 -6.89 5.64 14.67
CA ASN A 95 -8.25 6.13 14.52
C ASN A 95 -8.51 7.22 15.57
N ASN A 96 -8.61 8.48 15.14
CA ASN A 96 -8.83 9.63 16.03
C ASN A 96 -10.33 9.97 16.19
N ASP A 97 -11.22 9.12 15.68
CA ASP A 97 -12.67 9.30 15.75
C ASP A 97 -13.27 8.44 16.86
N THR A 98 -14.53 8.75 17.16
CA THR A 98 -15.42 8.03 18.06
C THR A 98 -16.10 6.82 17.41
N LYS A 99 -15.90 6.61 16.11
CA LYS A 99 -16.45 5.49 15.33
C LYS A 99 -15.34 4.52 14.93
N ALA A 100 -15.67 3.24 14.82
CA ALA A 100 -14.79 2.26 14.22
C ALA A 100 -14.80 2.36 12.68
N TYR A 101 -13.70 1.97 12.05
CA TYR A 101 -13.59 1.88 10.59
C TYR A 101 -13.02 0.53 10.19
N ASN A 102 -13.53 -0.06 9.11
CA ASN A 102 -12.89 -1.19 8.48
C ASN A 102 -11.64 -0.69 7.74
N VAL A 103 -10.49 -1.36 7.92
CA VAL A 103 -9.20 -0.91 7.39
C VAL A 103 -8.55 -2.00 6.54
N SER A 104 -7.97 -1.61 5.41
CA SER A 104 -7.17 -2.45 4.52
C SER A 104 -5.86 -1.77 4.15
N LEU A 105 -4.84 -2.58 3.88
CA LEU A 105 -3.56 -2.14 3.33
C LEU A 105 -3.39 -2.86 1.99
N VAL A 106 -3.51 -2.11 0.90
CA VAL A 106 -3.46 -2.63 -0.46
C VAL A 106 -2.09 -2.33 -1.05
N VAL A 107 -1.39 -3.35 -1.52
CA VAL A 107 -0.11 -3.18 -2.21
C VAL A 107 -0.40 -3.02 -3.70
N ASP A 108 -0.07 -1.85 -4.25
CA ASP A 108 -0.42 -1.43 -5.60
C ASP A 108 0.76 -1.65 -6.55
N THR A 109 1.89 -0.98 -6.28
CA THR A 109 3.09 -1.05 -7.11
C THR A 109 4.23 -1.74 -6.37
N VAL A 110 5.00 -2.55 -7.09
CA VAL A 110 6.19 -3.21 -6.54
C VAL A 110 7.34 -3.11 -7.54
N SER A 111 8.42 -2.46 -7.10
CA SER A 111 9.74 -2.58 -7.71
C SER A 111 10.60 -3.40 -6.76
N ASN A 112 11.07 -4.58 -7.16
CA ASN A 112 11.81 -5.47 -6.29
C ASN A 112 13.07 -5.97 -6.99
N ASN A 113 14.21 -5.43 -6.59
CA ASN A 113 15.54 -5.85 -6.99
C ASN A 113 16.31 -6.52 -5.83
N LEU A 114 15.61 -7.00 -4.80
CA LEU A 114 16.24 -7.78 -3.72
C LEU A 114 16.72 -9.13 -4.25
N PRO A 115 17.77 -9.73 -3.64
CA PRO A 115 18.24 -11.04 -4.03
C PRO A 115 17.14 -12.11 -4.04
N PRO A 116 17.18 -13.08 -4.98
CA PRO A 116 16.22 -14.18 -5.03
C PRO A 116 16.13 -14.92 -3.69
N GLY A 117 14.91 -15.17 -3.21
CA GLY A 117 14.66 -15.78 -1.91
C GLY A 117 14.52 -14.79 -0.74
N SER A 118 14.78 -13.50 -0.98
CA SER A 118 14.48 -12.46 0.01
C SER A 118 12.98 -12.35 0.28
N LYS A 119 12.63 -11.99 1.51
CA LYS A 119 11.24 -11.81 1.95
C LYS A 119 11.12 -10.48 2.67
N VAL A 120 10.03 -9.78 2.44
CA VAL A 120 9.69 -8.54 3.17
C VAL A 120 8.28 -8.70 3.72
N TYR A 121 8.14 -8.60 5.04
CA TYR A 121 6.86 -8.66 5.73
C TYR A 121 6.54 -7.33 6.37
N MET A 122 5.33 -6.85 6.15
CA MET A 122 4.70 -5.85 6.98
C MET A 122 3.78 -6.57 7.97
N ILE A 123 3.90 -6.23 9.26
CA ILE A 123 3.19 -6.91 10.33
C ILE A 123 2.43 -5.85 11.13
N VAL A 124 1.12 -6.05 11.22
CA VAL A 124 0.18 -5.15 11.89
C VAL A 124 -0.17 -5.75 13.24
N PHE A 125 -0.04 -4.95 14.29
CA PHE A 125 -0.35 -5.32 15.66
C PHE A 125 -1.39 -4.37 16.25
N SER A 126 -2.24 -4.86 17.14
CA SER A 126 -2.90 -3.96 18.10
C SER A 126 -1.85 -3.33 19.01
N SER A 127 -2.06 -2.07 19.40
CA SER A 127 -1.15 -1.36 20.28
C SER A 127 -0.84 -2.13 21.57
N GLY A 128 0.44 -2.18 21.93
CA GLY A 128 0.91 -2.90 23.12
C GLY A 128 0.97 -4.43 23.00
N ALA A 129 0.65 -5.01 21.83
CA ALA A 129 0.71 -6.45 21.65
C ALA A 129 2.15 -7.01 21.79
N SER A 130 2.24 -8.20 22.37
CA SER A 130 3.50 -8.94 22.51
C SER A 130 4.07 -9.36 21.15
N ARG A 131 5.39 -9.18 20.98
CA ARG A 131 6.13 -9.52 19.77
C ARG A 131 7.17 -10.56 20.09
N SER A 132 6.75 -11.82 20.08
CA SER A 132 7.65 -12.95 20.29
C SER A 132 7.81 -13.69 18.97
N LEU A 133 9.00 -13.62 18.39
CA LEU A 133 9.36 -14.43 17.24
C LEU A 133 9.48 -15.89 17.66
N SER A 134 9.07 -16.81 16.79
CA SER A 134 9.34 -18.23 17.03
C SER A 134 10.84 -18.50 16.89
N ALA A 135 11.41 -19.22 17.86
CA ALA A 135 12.84 -19.55 17.91
C ALA A 135 13.19 -20.69 16.94
N SER A 136 13.04 -20.42 15.64
CA SER A 136 13.44 -21.33 14.56
C SER A 136 14.85 -20.97 14.05
N TYR A 137 15.63 -21.97 13.66
CA TYR A 137 16.96 -21.81 13.06
C TYR A 137 16.96 -22.41 11.65
N PRO A 138 17.59 -21.77 10.64
CA PRO A 138 18.34 -20.50 10.73
C PRO A 138 17.49 -19.23 10.64
N GLU A 139 16.24 -19.31 10.17
CA GLU A 139 15.32 -18.18 10.04
C GLU A 139 14.29 -18.22 11.18
N PRO A 140 14.22 -17.21 12.07
CA PRO A 140 13.13 -17.12 13.04
C PRO A 140 11.80 -16.96 12.30
N GLY A 141 10.75 -17.65 12.77
CA GLY A 141 9.43 -17.50 12.17
C GLY A 141 8.74 -16.20 12.60
N LEU A 142 7.62 -15.90 11.96
CA LEU A 142 6.80 -14.72 12.24
C LEU A 142 6.39 -14.63 13.73
N PRO A 143 6.07 -13.41 14.22
CA PRO A 143 5.51 -13.20 15.55
C PRO A 143 4.26 -14.04 15.82
N SER A 144 4.08 -14.48 17.07
CA SER A 144 2.98 -15.37 17.47
C SER A 144 1.61 -14.70 17.60
N SER A 145 1.56 -13.38 17.73
CA SER A 145 0.32 -12.58 17.80
C SER A 145 0.42 -11.46 16.79
N TYR A 146 -0.58 -11.27 15.95
CA TYR A 146 -0.67 -10.14 15.04
C TYR A 146 -2.12 -9.99 14.59
N VAL A 147 -2.48 -8.77 14.18
CA VAL A 147 -3.73 -8.50 13.48
C VAL A 147 -3.61 -8.97 12.04
N ARG A 148 -2.47 -8.68 11.39
CA ARG A 148 -2.21 -9.12 10.01
C ARG A 148 -0.73 -9.23 9.71
N VAL A 149 -0.37 -10.17 8.85
CA VAL A 149 0.91 -10.21 8.16
C VAL A 149 0.67 -10.09 6.65
N ILE A 150 1.44 -9.25 5.99
CA ILE A 150 1.45 -9.11 4.53
C ILE A 150 2.88 -9.36 4.06
N ASN A 151 3.09 -10.42 3.27
CA ASN A 151 4.34 -10.61 2.55
C ASN A 151 4.34 -9.71 1.31
N LEU A 152 5.11 -8.63 1.36
CA LEU A 152 5.21 -7.61 0.32
C LEU A 152 5.90 -8.15 -0.94
N THR A 153 6.74 -9.18 -0.82
CA THR A 153 7.39 -9.85 -1.96
C THR A 153 6.53 -10.91 -2.64
N ASN A 154 5.43 -11.36 -2.02
CA ASN A 154 4.55 -12.39 -2.56
C ASN A 154 3.23 -11.80 -3.07
N ILE A 155 2.98 -11.90 -4.38
CA ILE A 155 1.78 -11.33 -5.01
C ILE A 155 0.45 -11.88 -4.45
N ARG A 156 0.43 -13.12 -3.96
CA ARG A 156 -0.80 -13.77 -3.45
C ARG A 156 -1.27 -13.18 -2.13
N THR A 157 -0.38 -12.56 -1.36
CA THR A 157 -0.69 -11.95 -0.06
C THR A 157 -1.01 -10.46 -0.15
N ARG A 158 -0.87 -9.86 -1.34
CA ARG A 158 -1.12 -8.43 -1.63
C ARG A 158 -2.60 -8.09 -1.87
N THR A 159 -3.52 -9.03 -1.67
CA THR A 159 -4.95 -8.85 -2.01
C THR A 159 -5.61 -7.74 -1.20
N SER A 160 -6.51 -6.97 -1.83
CA SER A 160 -7.34 -5.90 -1.26
C SER A 160 -8.44 -6.39 -0.30
N LYS A 161 -8.05 -7.22 0.68
CA LYS A 161 -8.97 -7.69 1.71
C LYS A 161 -8.97 -6.74 2.89
N TRP A 162 -10.16 -6.51 3.43
CA TRP A 162 -10.31 -5.96 4.77
C TRP A 162 -9.46 -6.74 5.76
N ILE A 163 -8.72 -6.01 6.61
CA ILE A 163 -7.93 -6.59 7.68
C ILE A 163 -8.88 -6.91 8.83
N GLN A 164 -9.46 -5.87 9.42
CA GLN A 164 -10.54 -5.91 10.39
C GLN A 164 -10.99 -4.47 10.71
N TRP A 165 -11.94 -4.33 11.62
CA TRP A 165 -12.30 -3.05 12.23
C TRP A 165 -11.16 -2.52 13.13
N LEU A 166 -10.78 -1.25 12.92
CA LEU A 166 -9.99 -0.46 13.84
C LEU A 166 -10.97 0.35 14.70
N ASP A 167 -11.08 -0.03 15.97
CA ASP A 167 -12.01 0.57 16.91
C ASP A 167 -11.77 2.07 17.12
N ALA A 168 -12.77 2.76 17.65
CA ALA A 168 -12.68 4.16 18.02
C ALA A 168 -11.47 4.40 18.95
N ASN A 169 -10.72 5.49 18.71
CA ASN A 169 -9.54 5.86 19.50
C ASN A 169 -8.47 4.77 19.62
N SER A 170 -8.47 3.78 18.73
CA SER A 170 -7.53 2.66 18.77
C SER A 170 -6.37 2.84 17.81
N ILE A 171 -5.29 2.11 18.09
CA ILE A 171 -4.02 2.23 17.40
C ILE A 171 -3.59 0.84 16.91
N TRP A 172 -3.15 0.78 15.66
CA TRP A 172 -2.33 -0.31 15.17
C TRP A 172 -0.87 0.11 15.05
N GLU A 173 0.02 -0.75 15.52
CA GLU A 173 1.47 -0.61 15.39
C GLU A 173 1.95 -1.43 14.20
N ILE A 174 2.86 -0.87 13.42
CA ILE A 174 3.41 -1.47 12.20
C ILE A 174 4.88 -1.79 12.43
N ASP A 175 5.17 -3.08 12.28
CA ASP A 175 6.52 -3.63 12.28
C ASP A 175 6.88 -4.11 10.87
N PHE A 176 8.18 -4.20 10.59
CA PHE A 176 8.70 -4.82 9.37
C PHE A 176 9.67 -5.95 9.72
N MET A 177 9.61 -7.04 8.96
CA MET A 177 10.58 -8.13 9.05
C MET A 177 11.12 -8.42 7.66
N VAL A 178 12.44 -8.36 7.49
CA VAL A 178 13.10 -8.60 6.21
C VAL A 178 14.04 -9.78 6.35
N TYR A 179 13.99 -10.70 5.39
CA TYR A 179 14.97 -11.77 5.23
C TYR A 179 15.74 -11.55 3.92
N ILE A 180 17.08 -11.57 3.98
CA ILE A 180 17.96 -11.60 2.80
C ILE A 180 18.87 -12.84 2.91
N PRO A 181 18.95 -13.70 1.87
CA PRO A 181 19.82 -14.88 1.90
C PRO A 181 21.30 -14.53 2.10
N GLU A 182 21.99 -15.31 2.92
CA GLU A 182 23.43 -15.19 3.10
C GLU A 182 24.19 -15.46 1.79
N GLY A 183 25.27 -14.70 1.55
CA GLY A 183 26.11 -14.83 0.37
C GLY A 183 25.54 -14.21 -0.91
N ALA A 184 24.34 -13.63 -0.87
CA ALA A 184 23.81 -12.86 -1.99
C ALA A 184 24.55 -11.52 -2.16
N SER A 185 24.66 -11.00 -3.38
CA SER A 185 25.16 -9.63 -3.58
C SER A 185 24.12 -8.61 -3.11
N LEU A 186 24.55 -7.58 -2.36
CA LEU A 186 23.72 -6.43 -2.00
C LEU A 186 23.92 -5.23 -2.93
N THR A 187 24.81 -5.32 -3.92
CA THR A 187 25.01 -4.26 -4.90
C THR A 187 23.72 -3.98 -5.64
N ASP A 188 23.27 -2.72 -5.60
CA ASP A 188 22.01 -2.24 -6.19
C ASP A 188 20.73 -2.93 -5.67
N ALA A 189 20.84 -3.74 -4.60
CA ALA A 189 19.71 -4.42 -4.00
C ALA A 189 18.78 -3.41 -3.33
N SER A 190 17.55 -3.33 -3.82
CA SER A 190 16.54 -2.42 -3.28
C SER A 190 15.15 -2.95 -3.58
N ALA A 191 14.17 -2.54 -2.78
CA ALA A 191 12.76 -2.72 -3.12
C ALA A 191 11.95 -1.52 -2.69
N THR A 192 10.94 -1.20 -3.49
CA THR A 192 9.95 -0.16 -3.22
C THR A 192 8.57 -0.78 -3.37
N PHE A 193 7.74 -0.58 -2.35
CA PHE A 193 6.36 -1.06 -2.31
C PHE A 193 5.43 0.13 -2.17
N GLY A 194 4.72 0.49 -3.24
CA GLY A 194 3.66 1.47 -3.19
C GLY A 194 2.39 0.84 -2.62
N MET A 195 1.80 1.46 -1.61
CA MET A 195 0.63 0.93 -0.92
C MET A 195 -0.41 2.01 -0.63
N HIS A 196 -1.68 1.60 -0.58
CA HIS A 196 -2.79 2.43 -0.13
C HIS A 196 -3.30 1.92 1.21
N LEU A 197 -3.51 2.84 2.15
CA LEU A 197 -4.40 2.61 3.28
C LEU A 197 -5.81 2.92 2.84
N VAL A 198 -6.68 1.92 2.88
CA VAL A 198 -8.10 2.07 2.57
C VAL A 198 -8.88 1.93 3.86
N TYR A 199 -9.83 2.81 4.11
CA TYR A 199 -10.74 2.68 5.24
C TYR A 199 -12.16 3.07 4.88
N SER A 200 -13.12 2.44 5.54
CA SER A 200 -14.55 2.67 5.31
C SER A 200 -15.34 2.51 6.61
N PRO A 201 -16.39 3.32 6.84
CA PRO A 201 -17.35 3.06 7.92
C PRO A 201 -18.30 1.89 7.61
N SER A 202 -18.10 1.19 6.48
CA SER A 202 -18.93 0.07 6.03
C SER A 202 -18.08 -1.14 5.68
N GLU A 203 -18.73 -2.28 5.46
CA GLU A 203 -18.09 -3.54 5.05
C GLU A 203 -17.99 -3.71 3.52
N GLU A 204 -18.45 -2.72 2.74
CA GLU A 204 -18.36 -2.77 1.28
C GLU A 204 -16.90 -2.96 0.84
N THR A 205 -16.65 -3.89 -0.08
CA THR A 205 -15.28 -4.12 -0.54
C THR A 205 -14.81 -2.93 -1.37
N PRO A 206 -13.60 -2.39 -1.15
CA PRO A 206 -13.08 -1.30 -1.95
C PRO A 206 -13.01 -1.69 -3.43
N PRO A 207 -13.28 -0.74 -4.35
CA PRO A 207 -13.16 -0.98 -5.79
C PRO A 207 -11.73 -1.34 -6.23
#